data_AF-A0A9D6I7C8-F1
#
_entry.id   AF-A0A9D6I7C8-F1
#
_cell.length_a   1.000
_cell.length_b   1.000
_cell.length_c   1.000
_cell.angle_alpha   90.00
_cell.angle_beta   90.00
_cell.angle_gamma   90.00
#
_symmetry.space_group_name_H-M   'P 1'
#
loop_
_entity.id
_entity.type
_entity.pdbx_description
1 polymer ?
#
loop_
_entity_poly.entity_id
_entity_poly.type
_entity_poly.pdbx_seq_one_letter_code
_entity_poly.pdbx_strand_id
1 'polypeptide(L)'
;MRFARIAALGLIGLLSGCGGTPPPAPAPPRPATPAPAAPAPAAPGRPAAPPVAMPKEPEVKPLEPVAYEPKGRRDPFASLATAEGAKGLTVASVKLVGVVQGRQERLALVEAPDGLGYILRAGDQIGDGRVVEIGRDSLTFSVAARPGFAPTPVVKRLRTE
;
A
#
# COMPACT_ATOMS: atom_id res chain seq x y z
N MET A 1 -46.52 37.62 -15.84
CA MET A 1 -46.21 38.75 -14.93
C MET A 1 -44.87 38.45 -14.23
N ARG A 2 -43.73 38.59 -14.93
CA ARG A 2 -42.67 39.61 -14.73
C ARG A 2 -42.74 40.43 -13.43
N PHE A 3 -41.91 40.08 -12.45
CA PHE A 3 -41.37 40.98 -11.41
C PHE A 3 -39.86 40.65 -11.31
N ALA A 4 -39.00 41.43 -11.98
CA ALA A 4 -38.45 42.72 -11.57
C ALA A 4 -37.27 42.57 -10.60
N ARG A 5 -36.10 42.94 -11.12
CA ARG A 5 -34.77 42.96 -10.49
C ARG A 5 -34.74 43.97 -9.33
N ILE A 6 -34.04 43.63 -8.25
CA ILE A 6 -33.43 44.63 -7.37
C ILE A 6 -31.94 44.29 -7.24
N ALA A 7 -31.13 45.19 -7.77
CA ALA A 7 -29.71 45.29 -7.56
C ALA A 7 -29.45 46.19 -6.34
N ALA A 8 -28.52 45.79 -5.47
CA ALA A 8 -27.78 46.66 -4.55
C ALA A 8 -26.51 45.88 -4.15
N LEU A 9 -25.38 46.18 -4.78
CA LEU A 9 -24.31 47.04 -4.23
C LEU A 9 -23.75 46.56 -2.88
N GLY A 10 -22.54 45.99 -2.96
CA GLY A 10 -21.42 46.43 -2.13
C GLY A 10 -21.20 45.74 -0.79
N LEU A 11 -20.24 44.81 -0.76
CA LEU A 11 -19.14 44.90 0.21
C LEU A 11 -17.93 44.09 -0.29
N ILE A 12 -16.93 44.82 -0.78
CA ILE A 12 -15.60 44.32 -1.11
C ILE A 12 -14.90 43.99 0.21
N GLY A 13 -14.80 42.69 0.54
CA GLY A 13 -13.98 42.20 1.63
C GLY A 13 -12.57 41.93 1.13
N LEU A 14 -11.65 42.88 1.34
CA LEU A 14 -10.21 42.68 1.17
C LEU A 14 -9.70 41.66 2.20
N LEU A 15 -9.55 40.39 1.79
CA LEU A 15 -8.68 39.44 2.49
C LEU A 15 -7.23 39.65 2.04
N SER A 16 -6.60 40.72 2.57
CA SER A 16 -5.14 40.76 2.74
C SER A 16 -4.79 39.92 3.96
N GLY A 17 -4.43 38.66 3.72
CA GLY A 17 -3.88 37.75 4.72
C GLY A 17 -2.54 37.21 4.24
N CYS A 18 -1.46 37.71 4.83
CA CYS A 18 -0.07 37.47 4.48
C CYS A 18 0.30 35.99 4.29
N GLY A 19 0.99 35.72 3.18
CA GLY A 19 1.85 34.56 3.05
C GLY A 19 2.97 34.62 4.08
N GLY A 20 2.91 33.72 5.06
CA GLY A 20 4.00 33.45 5.99
C GLY A 20 4.84 32.32 5.44
N THR A 21 5.98 32.65 4.84
CA THR A 21 7.03 31.68 4.51
C THR A 21 7.65 31.20 5.83
N PRO A 22 7.60 29.89 6.15
CA PRO A 22 8.24 29.40 7.36
C PRO A 22 9.77 29.56 7.25
N PRO A 23 10.45 29.97 8.33
CA PRO A 23 11.91 30.09 8.32
C PRO A 23 12.55 28.72 8.09
N PRO A 24 13.69 28.65 7.36
CA PRO A 24 14.38 27.39 7.12
C PRO A 24 14.86 26.79 8.44
N ALA A 25 14.56 25.51 8.63
CA ALA A 25 15.03 24.75 9.78
C ALA A 25 16.57 24.70 9.81
N PRO A 26 17.20 24.78 11.00
CA PRO A 26 18.65 24.67 11.12
C PRO A 26 19.10 23.26 10.70
N ALA A 27 20.18 23.21 9.91
CA ALA A 27 20.77 21.96 9.45
C ALA A 27 21.29 21.12 10.64
N PRO A 28 21.17 19.77 10.58
CA PRO A 28 21.73 18.91 11.62
C PRO A 28 23.27 19.01 11.64
N PRO A 29 23.90 18.93 12.82
CA PRO A 29 25.36 18.94 12.91
C PRO A 29 25.94 17.68 12.25
N ARG A 30 26.95 17.86 11.40
CA ARG A 30 27.70 16.74 10.80
C ARG A 30 28.50 16.03 11.90
N PRO A 31 28.51 14.69 11.95
CA PRO A 31 29.42 13.93 12.81
C PRO A 31 30.87 14.25 12.46
N ALA A 32 31.67 14.58 13.47
CA ALA A 32 33.10 14.78 13.32
C ALA A 32 33.81 13.45 13.06
N THR A 33 34.57 13.38 11.97
CA THR A 33 35.47 12.27 11.65
C THR A 33 36.62 12.25 12.67
N PRO A 34 36.92 11.13 13.34
CA PRO A 34 38.08 11.05 14.24
C PRO A 34 39.38 11.15 13.46
N ALA A 35 40.29 12.01 13.92
CA ALA A 35 41.64 12.14 13.39
C ALA A 35 42.48 10.86 13.69
N PRO A 36 43.33 10.39 12.76
CA PRO A 36 44.20 9.24 13.01
C PRO A 36 45.26 9.53 14.09
N ALA A 37 45.35 8.63 15.07
CA ALA A 37 46.38 8.66 16.11
C ALA A 37 47.76 8.28 15.53
N ALA A 38 48.79 9.00 15.98
CA ALA A 38 50.20 8.75 15.63
C ALA A 38 50.72 7.42 16.22
N PRO A 39 51.70 6.77 15.58
CA PRO A 39 52.18 5.44 15.99
C PRO A 39 53.10 5.50 17.21
N ALA A 40 52.91 4.56 18.14
CA ALA A 40 53.74 4.37 19.33
C ALA A 40 55.04 3.58 19.01
N PRO A 41 56.13 3.78 19.77
CA PRO A 41 57.45 3.19 19.49
C PRO A 41 57.56 1.70 19.82
N ALA A 42 58.40 1.00 19.05
CA ALA A 42 58.67 -0.42 19.14
C ALA A 42 59.49 -0.80 20.39
N ALA A 43 59.01 -1.80 21.13
CA ALA A 43 59.76 -2.46 22.20
C ALA A 43 60.49 -3.72 21.66
N PRO A 44 61.73 -4.00 22.11
CA PRO A 44 62.57 -5.07 21.55
C PRO A 44 62.30 -6.46 22.16
N GLY A 45 62.33 -7.47 21.27
CA GLY A 45 62.99 -8.76 21.47
C GLY A 45 62.46 -9.70 22.56
N ARG A 46 61.53 -10.59 22.20
CA ARG A 46 61.30 -11.86 22.91
C ARG A 46 61.85 -13.03 22.07
N PRO A 47 62.66 -13.94 22.66
CA PRO A 47 63.30 -15.04 21.93
C PRO A 47 62.28 -16.07 21.39
N ALA A 48 62.61 -16.62 20.22
CA ALA A 48 61.77 -17.48 19.40
C ALA A 48 61.44 -18.81 20.08
N ALA A 49 60.14 -19.13 20.15
CA ALA A 49 59.65 -20.47 20.42
C ALA A 49 59.80 -21.36 19.17
N PRO A 50 59.99 -22.69 19.32
CA PRO A 50 60.12 -23.60 18.19
C PRO A 50 58.82 -23.64 17.36
N PRO A 51 58.90 -23.88 16.03
CA PRO A 51 57.72 -23.86 15.18
C PRO A 51 56.80 -25.04 15.51
N VAL A 52 55.63 -24.72 16.03
CA VAL A 52 54.53 -25.67 16.17
C VAL A 52 54.06 -25.99 14.76
N ALA A 53 54.20 -27.25 14.34
CA ALA A 53 53.71 -27.72 13.04
C ALA A 53 52.19 -27.58 13.02
N MET A 54 51.69 -26.58 12.27
CA MET A 54 50.27 -26.42 12.01
C MET A 54 49.80 -27.60 11.14
N PRO A 55 48.70 -28.27 11.49
CA PRO A 55 48.04 -29.19 10.57
C PRO A 55 47.76 -28.46 9.26
N LYS A 56 48.14 -29.08 8.13
CA LYS A 56 47.91 -28.52 6.79
C LYS A 56 46.40 -28.28 6.62
N GLU A 57 46.00 -27.02 6.55
CA GLU A 57 44.65 -26.57 6.22
C GLU A 57 44.18 -27.35 4.99
N PRO A 58 43.00 -28.00 5.01
CA PRO A 58 42.50 -28.72 3.86
C PRO A 58 42.37 -27.74 2.70
N GLU A 59 43.01 -28.08 1.58
CA GLU A 59 43.00 -27.30 0.36
C GLU A 59 41.56 -27.14 -0.12
N VAL A 60 40.98 -25.95 0.12
CA VAL A 60 39.63 -25.61 -0.31
C VAL A 60 39.67 -25.53 -1.83
N LYS A 61 39.21 -26.59 -2.50
CA LYS A 61 38.97 -26.56 -3.93
C LYS A 61 38.10 -25.34 -4.24
N PRO A 62 38.51 -24.46 -5.17
CA PRO A 62 37.65 -23.37 -5.61
C PRO A 62 36.31 -23.94 -6.04
N LEU A 63 35.23 -23.52 -5.38
CA LEU A 63 33.88 -23.89 -5.80
C LEU A 63 33.70 -23.38 -7.23
N GLU A 64 33.23 -24.26 -8.12
CA GLU A 64 32.88 -23.85 -9.47
C GLU A 64 31.87 -22.70 -9.41
N PRO A 65 32.00 -21.67 -10.26
CA PRO A 65 31.07 -20.55 -10.23
C PRO A 65 29.66 -21.05 -10.53
N VAL A 66 28.81 -21.07 -9.50
CA VAL A 66 27.38 -21.39 -9.64
C VAL A 66 26.74 -20.26 -10.44
N ALA A 67 26.47 -20.51 -11.71
CA ALA A 67 25.77 -19.58 -12.57
C ALA A 67 24.33 -19.46 -12.10
N TYR A 68 23.98 -18.28 -11.59
CA TYR A 68 22.61 -17.96 -11.22
C TYR A 68 21.76 -17.82 -12.48
N GLU A 69 20.81 -18.74 -12.71
CA GLU A 69 19.85 -18.67 -13.80
C GLU A 69 18.57 -17.92 -13.36
N PRO A 70 18.36 -16.66 -13.76
CA PRO A 70 17.19 -15.88 -13.36
C PRO A 70 15.92 -16.20 -14.17
N LYS A 71 15.97 -17.06 -15.18
CA LYS A 71 14.88 -17.23 -16.15
C LYS A 71 13.68 -17.95 -15.54
N GLY A 72 12.49 -17.41 -15.77
CA GLY A 72 11.22 -18.03 -15.39
C GLY A 72 10.79 -17.85 -13.93
N ARG A 73 11.57 -17.13 -13.12
CA ARG A 73 11.13 -16.76 -11.77
C ARG A 73 10.08 -15.66 -11.81
N ARG A 74 8.98 -15.88 -11.10
CA ARG A 74 8.01 -14.83 -10.82
C ARG A 74 8.70 -13.70 -10.05
N ASP A 75 8.37 -12.47 -10.42
CA ASP A 75 8.81 -11.29 -9.69
C ASP A 75 8.34 -11.39 -8.23
N PRO A 76 9.26 -11.41 -7.24
CA PRO A 76 8.90 -11.48 -5.82
C PRO A 76 8.13 -10.25 -5.33
N PHE A 77 8.11 -9.16 -6.10
CA PHE A 77 7.35 -7.95 -5.82
C PHE A 77 6.05 -7.87 -6.62
N ALA A 78 5.73 -8.89 -7.44
CA ALA A 78 4.43 -8.97 -8.08
C ALA A 78 3.35 -9.27 -7.03
N SER A 79 2.39 -8.36 -6.91
CA SER A 79 1.27 -8.46 -5.96
C SER A 79 0.58 -9.82 -6.00
N LEU A 80 0.48 -10.48 -4.84
CA LEU A 80 -0.32 -11.71 -4.64
C LEU A 80 -1.83 -11.43 -4.62
N ALA A 81 -2.22 -10.19 -4.31
CA ALA A 81 -3.62 -9.79 -4.11
C ALA A 81 -4.50 -10.03 -5.34
N THR A 82 -3.97 -9.89 -6.56
CA THR A 82 -4.70 -10.18 -7.80
C THR A 82 -4.90 -11.67 -8.03
N ALA A 83 -4.07 -12.52 -7.42
CA ALA A 83 -4.07 -13.95 -7.66
C ALA A 83 -4.95 -14.73 -6.68
N GLU A 84 -5.02 -14.34 -5.40
CA GLU A 84 -5.64 -15.20 -4.37
C GLU A 84 -6.72 -14.51 -3.52
N GLY A 85 -6.72 -13.18 -3.40
CA GLY A 85 -7.69 -12.47 -2.56
C GLY A 85 -9.10 -12.36 -3.15
N ALA A 86 -9.26 -12.61 -4.45
CA ALA A 86 -10.54 -12.45 -5.15
C ALA A 86 -10.95 -13.67 -5.99
N LYS A 87 -10.11 -14.72 -6.11
CA LYS A 87 -10.36 -15.81 -7.07
C LYS A 87 -11.45 -16.81 -6.66
N GLY A 88 -12.01 -16.71 -5.46
CA GLY A 88 -13.11 -17.58 -5.01
C GLY A 88 -14.35 -16.85 -4.52
N LEU A 89 -14.31 -15.52 -4.45
CA LEU A 89 -15.41 -14.75 -3.90
C LEU A 89 -16.38 -14.42 -5.03
N THR A 90 -17.63 -14.88 -4.95
CA THR A 90 -18.67 -14.47 -5.89
C THR A 90 -19.58 -13.46 -5.22
N VAL A 91 -19.96 -12.41 -5.94
CA VAL A 91 -20.94 -11.41 -5.49
C VAL A 91 -22.27 -12.06 -5.13
N ALA A 92 -22.61 -13.22 -5.70
CA ALA A 92 -23.82 -13.95 -5.31
C ALA A 92 -23.77 -14.42 -3.83
N SER A 93 -22.59 -14.70 -3.29
CA SER A 93 -22.39 -15.26 -1.94
C SER A 93 -22.21 -14.21 -0.84
N VAL A 94 -21.91 -12.97 -1.20
CA VAL A 94 -21.73 -11.90 -0.20
C VAL A 94 -23.07 -11.41 0.36
N LYS A 95 -23.04 -10.99 1.62
CA LYS A 95 -24.17 -10.41 2.35
C LYS A 95 -23.90 -8.95 2.66
N LEU A 96 -24.89 -8.08 2.44
CA LEU A 96 -24.81 -6.68 2.86
C LEU A 96 -25.21 -6.58 4.34
N VAL A 97 -24.23 -6.25 5.18
CA VAL A 97 -24.38 -6.15 6.64
C VAL A 97 -24.74 -4.72 7.05
N GLY A 98 -24.24 -3.71 6.35
CA GLY A 98 -24.43 -2.33 6.73
C GLY A 98 -24.12 -1.34 5.62
N VAL A 99 -24.65 -0.13 5.76
CA VAL A 99 -24.23 1.03 4.96
C VAL A 99 -23.86 2.14 5.91
N VAL A 100 -22.63 2.64 5.79
CA VAL A 100 -22.13 3.80 6.54
C VAL A 100 -22.30 5.04 5.68
N GLN A 101 -23.04 6.02 6.17
CA GLN A 101 -23.20 7.31 5.52
C GLN A 101 -22.12 8.28 6.01
N GLY A 102 -21.14 8.58 5.14
CA GLY A 102 -20.19 9.66 5.36
C GLY A 102 -20.73 11.02 4.87
N ARG A 103 -19.94 12.09 5.05
CA ARG A 103 -20.30 13.44 4.55
C ARG A 103 -20.30 13.54 3.03
N GLN A 104 -19.42 12.81 2.36
CA GLN A 104 -19.21 12.91 0.91
C GLN A 104 -19.59 11.62 0.18
N GLU A 105 -19.47 10.47 0.82
CA GLU A 105 -19.72 9.16 0.21
C GLU A 105 -20.39 8.19 1.17
N ARG A 106 -20.92 7.10 0.61
CA ARG A 106 -21.45 5.95 1.35
C ARG A 106 -20.48 4.80 1.22
N LEU A 107 -20.32 4.07 2.30
CA LEU A 107 -19.53 2.84 2.34
C LEU A 107 -20.45 1.67 2.63
N ALA A 108 -20.23 0.55 1.96
CA ALA A 108 -20.95 -0.68 2.22
C ALA A 108 -20.09 -1.64 3.05
N LEU A 109 -20.66 -2.16 4.13
CA LEU A 109 -20.10 -3.25 4.92
C LEU A 109 -20.68 -4.56 4.40
N VAL A 110 -19.83 -5.40 3.83
CA VAL A 110 -20.23 -6.71 3.31
C VAL A 110 -19.50 -7.83 4.03
N GLU A 111 -20.18 -8.92 4.27
CA GLU A 111 -19.60 -10.16 4.78
C GLU A 111 -19.51 -11.17 3.65
N ALA A 112 -18.31 -11.71 3.47
CA ALA A 112 -18.05 -12.76 2.51
C ALA A 112 -18.33 -14.15 3.12
N PRO A 113 -18.47 -15.21 2.29
CA PRO A 113 -18.75 -16.56 2.79
C PRO A 113 -17.63 -17.16 3.66
N ASP A 114 -16.44 -16.56 3.66
CA ASP A 114 -15.32 -16.88 4.54
C ASP A 114 -15.46 -16.28 5.95
N GLY A 115 -16.53 -15.51 6.21
CA GLY A 115 -16.78 -14.81 7.47
C GLY A 115 -15.99 -13.51 7.62
N LEU A 116 -15.28 -13.06 6.58
CA LEU A 116 -14.53 -11.81 6.61
C LEU A 116 -15.41 -10.62 6.18
N GLY A 117 -15.31 -9.54 6.94
CA GLY A 117 -15.97 -8.26 6.64
C GLY A 117 -15.12 -7.37 5.75
N TYR A 118 -15.70 -6.87 4.67
CA TYR A 118 -15.08 -5.92 3.74
C TYR A 118 -15.85 -4.59 3.74
N ILE A 119 -15.12 -3.49 3.59
CA ILE A 119 -15.68 -2.15 3.41
C ILE A 119 -15.48 -1.75 1.95
N LEU A 120 -16.58 -1.51 1.24
CA LEU A 120 -16.57 -1.21 -0.19
C LEU A 120 -17.04 0.22 -0.47
N ARG A 121 -16.44 0.82 -1.49
CA ARG A 121 -16.84 2.07 -2.14
C ARG A 121 -17.43 1.82 -3.51
N ALA A 122 -18.10 2.83 -4.07
CA ALA A 122 -18.50 2.82 -5.47
C ALA A 122 -17.26 2.66 -6.37
N GLY A 123 -17.32 1.72 -7.31
CA GLY A 123 -16.22 1.39 -8.22
C GLY A 123 -15.27 0.30 -7.71
N ASP A 124 -15.33 -0.09 -6.44
CA ASP A 124 -14.49 -1.18 -5.90
C ASP A 124 -14.85 -2.52 -6.55
N GLN A 125 -13.85 -3.38 -6.71
CA GLN A 125 -14.01 -4.71 -7.30
C GLN A 125 -13.88 -5.78 -6.23
N ILE A 126 -14.89 -6.65 -6.14
CA ILE A 126 -14.92 -7.78 -5.21
C ILE A 126 -15.31 -9.02 -5.99
N GLY A 127 -14.40 -9.99 -6.04
CA GLY A 127 -14.67 -11.23 -6.76
C GLY A 127 -14.91 -11.02 -8.26
N ASP A 128 -16.06 -11.52 -8.72
CA ASP A 128 -16.56 -11.45 -10.09
C ASP A 128 -17.36 -10.17 -10.41
N GLY A 129 -17.55 -9.26 -9.45
CA GLY A 129 -18.33 -8.05 -9.66
C GLY A 129 -17.67 -6.77 -9.17
N ARG A 130 -18.17 -5.66 -9.72
CA ARG A 130 -17.77 -4.29 -9.38
C ARG A 130 -18.95 -3.56 -8.76
N VAL A 131 -18.71 -2.77 -7.72
CA VAL A 131 -19.75 -1.93 -7.11
C VAL A 131 -20.11 -0.80 -8.07
N VAL A 132 -21.39 -0.72 -8.42
CA VAL A 132 -21.96 0.36 -9.25
C VAL A 132 -22.45 1.48 -8.35
N GLU A 133 -23.24 1.14 -7.33
CA GLU A 133 -23.91 2.12 -6.47
C GLU A 133 -24.15 1.57 -5.07
N ILE A 134 -24.07 2.45 -4.07
CA ILE A 134 -24.36 2.17 -2.66
C ILE A 134 -25.59 3.00 -2.24
N GLY A 135 -26.73 2.32 -2.12
CA GLY A 135 -28.01 2.87 -1.69
C GLY A 135 -28.09 3.10 -0.19
N ARG A 136 -29.30 3.30 0.36
CA ARG A 136 -29.49 3.47 1.83
C ARG A 136 -29.48 2.11 2.54
N ASP A 137 -30.10 1.14 1.88
CA ASP A 137 -30.36 -0.23 2.34
C ASP A 137 -30.02 -1.25 1.24
N SER A 138 -29.33 -0.83 0.19
CA SER A 138 -29.03 -1.65 -0.98
C SER A 138 -27.63 -1.40 -1.52
N LEU A 139 -27.05 -2.43 -2.13
CA LEU A 139 -25.77 -2.39 -2.80
C LEU A 139 -25.91 -3.03 -4.17
N THR A 140 -25.61 -2.28 -5.23
CA THR A 140 -25.73 -2.74 -6.62
C THR A 140 -24.35 -3.05 -7.18
N PHE A 141 -24.18 -4.27 -7.66
CA PHE A 141 -22.98 -4.73 -8.35
C PHE A 141 -23.25 -4.91 -9.84
N SER A 142 -22.22 -4.73 -10.66
CA SER A 142 -22.18 -5.17 -12.05
C SER A 142 -21.27 -6.40 -12.15
N VAL A 143 -21.84 -7.54 -12.54
CA VAL A 143 -21.10 -8.80 -12.73
C VAL A 143 -20.85 -9.02 -14.23
N ALA A 144 -19.59 -9.17 -14.61
CA ALA A 144 -19.23 -9.49 -15.99
C ALA A 144 -19.25 -11.01 -16.15
N ALA A 145 -20.38 -11.54 -16.64
CA ALA A 145 -20.55 -12.99 -16.79
C ALA A 145 -19.47 -13.61 -17.69
N ARG A 146 -19.20 -12.96 -18.83
CA ARG A 146 -18.18 -13.33 -19.83
C ARG A 146 -17.72 -12.09 -20.61
N PRO A 147 -16.45 -12.03 -21.06
CA PRO A 147 -16.00 -10.96 -21.95
C PRO A 147 -16.89 -10.88 -23.20
N GLY A 148 -17.36 -9.67 -23.55
CA GLY A 148 -18.23 -9.43 -24.72
C GLY A 148 -19.75 -9.46 -24.45
N PHE A 149 -20.18 -9.79 -23.23
CA PHE A 149 -21.59 -9.70 -22.81
C PHE A 149 -21.82 -8.45 -21.95
N ALA A 150 -23.04 -7.91 -22.00
CA ALA A 150 -23.43 -6.80 -21.15
C ALA A 150 -23.32 -7.21 -19.66
N PRO A 151 -22.79 -6.33 -18.79
CA PRO A 151 -22.70 -6.62 -17.36
C PRO A 151 -24.10 -6.80 -16.76
N THR A 152 -24.27 -7.85 -15.95
CA THR A 152 -25.54 -8.12 -15.27
C THR A 152 -25.59 -7.38 -13.93
N PRO A 153 -26.62 -6.57 -13.65
CA PRO A 153 -26.76 -5.93 -12.36
C PRO A 153 -27.23 -6.94 -11.30
N VAL A 154 -26.55 -6.99 -10.16
CA VAL A 154 -26.91 -7.82 -8.99
C VAL A 154 -27.11 -6.90 -7.80
N VAL A 155 -28.30 -6.90 -7.21
CA VAL A 155 -28.64 -6.05 -6.07
C VAL A 155 -28.65 -6.88 -4.78
N LYS A 156 -27.89 -6.43 -3.78
CA LYS A 156 -27.92 -6.94 -2.42
C LYS A 156 -28.70 -5.99 -1.53
N ARG A 157 -29.62 -6.53 -0.73
CA ARG A 157 -30.38 -5.78 0.27
C ARG A 157 -29.74 -5.96 1.64
N LEU A 158 -29.86 -4.93 2.46
CA LEU A 158 -29.41 -4.93 3.83
C LEU A 158 -30.17 -6.01 4.59
N ARG A 159 -29.45 -6.85 5.33
CA ARG A 159 -30.09 -7.83 6.22
C ARG A 159 -30.77 -7.09 7.37
N THR A 160 -32.08 -7.07 7.36
CA THR A 160 -32.91 -6.78 8.54
C THR A 160 -33.30 -8.12 9.16
N GLU A 161 -32.83 -8.36 10.37
CA GLU A 161 -33.26 -9.50 11.21
C GLU A 161 -34.70 -9.29 11.73
#